data_AF-A0A961TCW8-F1
#
_entry.id   AF-A0A961TCW8-F1
#
_cell.length_a   1.000
_cell.length_b   1.000
_cell.length_c   1.000
_cell.angle_alpha   90.00
_cell.angle_beta   90.00
_cell.angle_gamma   90.00
#
_symmetry.space_group_name_H-M   'P 1'
#
loop_
_entity.id
_entity.type
_entity.pdbx_description
1 polymer ?
#
loop_
_entity_poly.entity_id
_entity_poly.type
_entity_poly.pdbx_seq_one_letter_code
_entity_poly.pdbx_strand_id
1 'polypeptide(L)'
;MKTLIALEPPSRQLAPSSATEARKWLAELDSRLRQEELGEWRDAIVSRDDIRQFLGAVFSHSSFLRDCALIRPALLCSILSRPFRENFDELVEETANAWRDAASDSEIMARLRVAKRKAALLCGLADLGRWWNAEEVTRHLTEFAGAALAAAVNHLLLQLH
;
A
#
# COMPACT_ATOMS: atom_id res chain seq x y z
N MET A 1 -2.38 -6.64 -24.73
CA MET A 1 -2.96 -6.31 -23.40
C MET A 1 -1.82 -5.83 -22.51
N LYS A 2 -1.86 -4.59 -22.04
CA LYS A 2 -0.86 -4.08 -21.09
C LYS A 2 -1.19 -4.70 -19.73
N THR A 3 -0.24 -5.37 -19.09
CA THR A 3 -0.47 -5.98 -17.77
C THR A 3 -0.71 -4.86 -16.75
N LEU A 4 -1.86 -4.88 -16.06
CA LEU A 4 -2.19 -3.87 -15.04
C LEU A 4 -1.25 -3.95 -13.83
N ILE A 5 -0.76 -5.16 -13.50
CA ILE A 5 0.21 -5.38 -12.43
C ILE A 5 1.63 -5.25 -13.00
N ALA A 6 2.34 -4.22 -12.57
CA ALA A 6 3.72 -3.92 -12.97
C ALA A 6 4.77 -4.60 -12.08
N LEU A 7 4.36 -5.31 -11.03
CA LEU A 7 5.27 -6.02 -10.15
C LEU A 7 5.83 -7.29 -10.83
N GLU A 8 7.14 -7.45 -10.69
CA GLU A 8 7.82 -8.72 -10.89
C GLU A 8 7.28 -9.78 -9.91
N PRO A 9 7.41 -11.08 -10.22
CA PRO A 9 7.06 -12.13 -9.28
C PRO A 9 7.82 -11.95 -7.94
N PRO A 10 7.22 -12.32 -6.79
CA PRO A 10 7.89 -12.23 -5.51
C PRO A 10 9.14 -13.12 -5.50
N SER A 11 10.27 -12.54 -5.09
CA SER A 11 11.57 -13.22 -4.98
C SER A 11 11.55 -14.39 -4.00
N ARG A 12 10.58 -14.41 -3.07
CA ARG A 12 10.33 -15.51 -2.14
C ARG A 12 8.88 -15.95 -2.18
N GLN A 13 8.66 -17.26 -2.36
CA GLN A 13 7.34 -17.85 -2.13
C GLN A 13 7.04 -17.89 -0.63
N LEU A 14 6.07 -17.09 -0.21
CA LEU A 14 5.55 -17.07 1.15
C LEU A 14 4.42 -18.08 1.26
N ALA A 15 4.60 -19.12 2.07
CA ALA A 15 3.51 -20.04 2.39
C ALA A 15 2.52 -19.37 3.37
N PRO A 16 1.20 -19.54 3.21
CA PRO A 16 0.22 -18.99 4.13
C PRO A 16 0.32 -19.64 5.51
N SER A 17 0.01 -18.89 6.58
CA SER A 17 -0.11 -19.43 7.94
C SER A 17 -1.26 -20.43 8.06
N SER A 18 -2.31 -20.25 7.25
CA SER A 18 -3.46 -21.14 7.11
C SER A 18 -4.05 -21.02 5.70
N ALA A 19 -4.14 -22.13 4.98
CA ALA A 19 -4.74 -22.17 3.65
C ALA A 19 -6.23 -21.78 3.64
N THR A 20 -6.93 -21.98 4.76
CA THR A 20 -8.33 -21.57 4.92
C THR A 20 -8.43 -20.05 5.07
N GLU A 21 -7.59 -19.45 5.92
CA GLU A 21 -7.57 -17.99 6.08
C GLU A 21 -7.12 -17.28 4.82
N ALA A 22 -6.08 -17.78 4.14
CA ALA A 22 -5.64 -17.21 2.86
C ALA A 22 -6.76 -17.19 1.81
N ARG A 23 -7.50 -18.30 1.65
CA ARG A 23 -8.66 -18.37 0.73
C ARG A 23 -9.78 -17.42 1.13
N LYS A 24 -10.11 -17.36 2.42
CA LYS A 24 -11.12 -16.45 2.97
C LYS A 24 -10.77 -14.98 2.67
N TRP A 25 -9.54 -14.56 2.95
CA TRP A 25 -9.14 -13.16 2.75
C TRP A 25 -8.96 -12.78 1.28
N LEU A 26 -8.62 -13.74 0.41
CA LEU A 26 -8.68 -13.51 -1.04
C LEU A 26 -10.11 -13.35 -1.55
N ALA A 27 -11.06 -14.15 -1.04
CA ALA A 27 -12.48 -13.97 -1.37
C ALA A 27 -13.03 -12.63 -0.87
N GLU A 28 -12.60 -12.18 0.32
CA GLU A 28 -12.94 -10.86 0.84
C GLU A 28 -12.33 -9.74 -0.03
N LEU A 29 -11.07 -9.85 -0.44
CA LEU A 29 -10.46 -8.88 -1.36
C LEU A 29 -11.24 -8.79 -2.68
N ASP A 30 -11.62 -9.94 -3.25
CA ASP A 30 -12.47 -10.00 -4.46
C ASP A 30 -13.80 -9.25 -4.27
N SER A 31 -14.46 -9.45 -3.11
CA SER A 31 -15.70 -8.75 -2.77
C SER A 31 -15.50 -7.24 -2.68
N ARG A 32 -14.43 -6.80 -2.01
CA ARG A 32 -14.09 -5.38 -1.85
C ARG A 32 -13.78 -4.70 -3.19
N LEU A 33 -13.00 -5.35 -4.05
CA LEU A 33 -12.69 -4.82 -5.38
C LEU A 33 -13.95 -4.66 -6.24
N ARG A 34 -14.93 -5.55 -6.12
CA ARG A 34 -16.23 -5.41 -6.80
C ARG A 34 -17.05 -4.25 -6.25
N GLN A 35 -17.07 -4.08 -4.93
CA GLN A 35 -17.82 -3.00 -4.26
C GLN A 35 -17.28 -1.60 -4.63
N GLU A 36 -15.98 -1.47 -4.85
CA GLU A 36 -15.34 -0.21 -5.26
C GLU A 36 -15.21 -0.05 -6.79
N GLU A 37 -15.92 -0.87 -7.58
CA GLU A 37 -15.91 -0.81 -9.05
C GLU A 37 -14.52 -1.04 -9.69
N LEU A 38 -13.61 -1.72 -8.98
CA LEU A 38 -12.25 -2.06 -9.42
C LEU A 38 -12.19 -3.45 -10.08
N GLY A 39 -13.17 -3.75 -10.94
CA GLY A 39 -13.32 -5.07 -11.57
C GLY A 39 -12.10 -5.51 -12.40
N GLU A 40 -11.50 -4.58 -13.13
CA GLU A 40 -10.30 -4.86 -13.94
C GLU A 40 -9.11 -5.29 -13.08
N TRP A 41 -8.94 -4.71 -11.89
CA TRP A 41 -7.90 -5.07 -10.93
C TRP A 41 -8.12 -6.45 -10.33
N ARG A 42 -9.37 -6.78 -10.03
CA ARG A 42 -9.75 -8.11 -9.58
C ARG A 42 -9.36 -9.16 -10.61
N ASP A 43 -9.72 -8.94 -11.88
CA ASP A 43 -9.40 -9.89 -12.94
C ASP A 43 -7.88 -9.97 -13.21
N ALA A 44 -7.17 -8.85 -13.12
CA ALA A 44 -5.70 -8.82 -13.19
C ALA A 44 -5.04 -9.63 -12.06
N ILE A 45 -5.49 -9.47 -10.81
CA ILE A 45 -4.99 -10.25 -9.67
C ILE A 45 -5.31 -11.73 -9.84
N VAL A 46 -6.51 -12.08 -10.28
CA VAL A 46 -6.90 -13.47 -10.56
C VAL A 46 -6.02 -14.10 -11.65
N SER A 47 -5.62 -13.33 -12.66
CA SER A 47 -4.75 -13.79 -13.75
C SER A 47 -3.27 -13.96 -13.36
N ARG A 48 -2.82 -13.34 -12.26
CA ARG A 48 -1.44 -13.41 -11.73
C ARG A 48 -1.41 -14.27 -10.47
N ASP A 49 -1.36 -15.58 -10.65
CA ASP A 49 -1.39 -16.56 -9.55
C ASP A 49 -0.24 -16.37 -8.55
N ASP A 50 0.94 -15.97 -9.03
CA ASP A 50 2.09 -15.62 -8.20
C ASP A 50 1.78 -14.47 -7.22
N ILE A 51 1.15 -13.40 -7.70
CA ILE A 51 0.77 -12.25 -6.89
C ILE A 51 -0.43 -12.58 -6.00
N ARG A 52 -1.42 -13.31 -6.53
CA ARG A 52 -2.61 -13.72 -5.78
C ARG A 52 -2.27 -14.60 -4.59
N GLN A 53 -1.46 -15.64 -4.80
CA GLN A 53 -1.04 -16.53 -3.72
C GLN A 53 -0.20 -15.79 -2.68
N PHE A 54 0.69 -14.90 -3.15
CA PHE A 54 1.47 -14.04 -2.27
C PHE A 54 0.58 -13.15 -1.39
N LEU A 55 -0.40 -12.44 -1.97
CA LEU A 55 -1.34 -11.62 -1.20
C LEU A 55 -2.13 -12.45 -0.18
N GLY A 56 -2.60 -13.64 -0.58
CA GLY A 56 -3.29 -14.56 0.34
C GLY A 56 -2.40 -14.98 1.52
N ALA A 57 -1.13 -15.26 1.25
CA ALA A 57 -0.16 -15.58 2.29
C ALA A 57 0.11 -14.39 3.22
N VAL A 58 0.37 -13.20 2.67
CA VAL A 58 0.57 -11.96 3.44
C VAL A 58 -0.62 -11.70 4.37
N PHE A 59 -1.85 -11.81 3.87
CA PHE A 59 -3.06 -11.54 4.65
C PHE A 59 -3.33 -12.57 5.75
N SER A 60 -2.83 -13.80 5.57
CA SER A 60 -2.88 -14.83 6.60
C SER A 60 -1.84 -14.61 7.72
N HIS A 61 -0.73 -13.92 7.43
CA HIS A 61 0.33 -13.64 8.41
C HIS A 61 0.15 -12.30 9.12
N SER A 62 -0.38 -11.29 8.44
CA SER A 62 -0.49 -9.92 8.96
C SER A 62 -1.90 -9.38 8.82
N SER A 63 -2.62 -9.36 9.95
CA SER A 63 -3.91 -8.69 10.06
C SER A 63 -3.81 -7.21 9.70
N PHE A 64 -2.73 -6.54 10.11
CA PHE A 64 -2.52 -5.14 9.82
C PHE A 64 -2.39 -4.84 8.31
N LEU A 65 -1.57 -5.60 7.57
CA LEU A 65 -1.42 -5.41 6.12
C LEU A 65 -2.70 -5.77 5.36
N ARG A 66 -3.37 -6.85 5.78
CA ARG A 66 -4.70 -7.22 5.28
C ARG A 66 -5.68 -6.06 5.44
N ASP A 67 -5.79 -5.50 6.64
CA ASP A 67 -6.74 -4.42 6.91
C ASP A 67 -6.34 -3.14 6.14
N CYS A 68 -5.05 -2.89 5.90
CA CYS A 68 -4.60 -1.82 5.02
C CYS A 68 -5.12 -1.99 3.58
N ALA A 69 -5.07 -3.20 3.04
CA ALA A 69 -5.55 -3.51 1.69
C ALA A 69 -7.08 -3.55 1.59
N LEU A 70 -7.78 -4.15 2.57
CA LEU A 70 -9.23 -4.36 2.51
C LEU A 70 -10.06 -3.12 2.88
N ILE A 71 -9.53 -2.20 3.67
CA ILE A 71 -10.22 -0.94 4.01
C ILE A 71 -10.17 0.04 2.83
N ARG A 72 -9.13 -0.04 2.00
CA ARG A 72 -9.01 0.79 0.79
C ARG A 72 -8.29 0.04 -0.35
N PRO A 73 -9.00 -0.88 -1.03
CA PRO A 73 -8.49 -1.63 -2.18
C PRO A 73 -7.83 -0.78 -3.26
N ALA A 74 -8.30 0.46 -3.48
CA ALA A 74 -7.66 1.40 -4.39
C ALA A 74 -6.17 1.65 -4.08
N LEU A 75 -5.76 1.63 -2.79
CA LEU A 75 -4.34 1.75 -2.42
C LEU A 75 -3.54 0.54 -2.88
N LEU A 76 -4.07 -0.67 -2.70
CA LEU A 76 -3.43 -1.89 -3.19
C LEU A 76 -3.28 -1.83 -4.71
N CYS A 77 -4.34 -1.45 -5.43
CA CYS A 77 -4.32 -1.32 -6.89
C CYS A 77 -3.24 -0.31 -7.35
N SER A 78 -3.18 0.85 -6.70
CA SER A 78 -2.12 1.84 -6.95
C SER A 78 -0.73 1.23 -6.75
N ILE A 79 -0.50 0.50 -5.64
CA ILE A 79 0.78 -0.16 -5.34
C ILE A 79 1.15 -1.18 -6.41
N LEU A 80 0.20 -1.99 -6.88
CA LEU A 80 0.45 -3.03 -7.89
C LEU A 80 0.70 -2.45 -9.30
N SER A 81 0.28 -1.20 -9.56
CA SER A 81 0.31 -0.58 -10.89
C SER A 81 1.69 -0.12 -11.36
N ARG A 82 2.67 -0.01 -10.45
CA ARG A 82 4.01 0.50 -10.73
C ARG A 82 5.07 -0.27 -9.91
N PRO A 83 6.35 -0.23 -10.29
CA PRO A 83 7.43 -0.71 -9.44
C PRO A 83 7.40 -0.05 -8.05
N PHE A 84 7.77 -0.81 -7.00
CA PHE A 84 7.69 -0.30 -5.62
C PHE A 84 8.45 1.00 -5.39
N ARG A 85 9.64 1.14 -5.99
CA ARG A 85 10.48 2.33 -5.82
C ARG A 85 9.81 3.58 -6.39
N GLU A 86 9.31 3.51 -7.61
CA GLU A 86 8.59 4.62 -8.25
C GLU A 86 7.34 5.01 -7.45
N ASN A 87 6.57 4.03 -6.99
CA ASN A 87 5.37 4.28 -6.19
C ASN A 87 5.70 4.92 -4.83
N PHE A 88 6.83 4.52 -4.23
CA PHE A 88 7.26 5.03 -2.94
C PHE A 88 7.81 6.46 -3.04
N ASP A 89 8.61 6.75 -4.06
CA ASP A 89 9.15 8.09 -4.30
C ASP A 89 8.00 9.11 -4.51
N GLU A 90 7.00 8.75 -5.32
CA GLU A 90 5.77 9.54 -5.52
C GLU A 90 5.00 9.73 -4.20
N LEU A 91 4.83 8.67 -3.41
CA LEU A 91 4.16 8.75 -2.12
C LEU A 91 4.88 9.72 -1.15
N VAL A 92 6.21 9.69 -1.10
CA VAL A 92 7.00 10.60 -0.25
C VAL A 92 6.81 12.04 -0.70
N GLU A 93 6.86 12.31 -2.00
CA GLU A 93 6.68 13.65 -2.57
C GLU A 93 5.25 14.18 -2.32
N GLU A 94 4.23 13.39 -2.60
CA GLU A 94 2.82 13.72 -2.33
C GLU A 94 2.61 13.99 -0.82
N THR A 95 3.18 13.15 0.04
CA THR A 95 3.06 13.31 1.49
C THR A 95 3.69 14.61 1.96
N ALA A 96 4.92 14.92 1.51
CA ALA A 96 5.64 16.13 1.89
C ALA A 96 4.91 17.42 1.45
N ASN A 97 4.13 17.36 0.38
CA ASN A 97 3.37 18.48 -0.16
C ASN A 97 1.90 18.50 0.24
N ALA A 98 1.41 17.52 1.00
CA ALA A 98 -0.01 17.36 1.34
C ALA A 98 -0.62 18.56 2.07
N TRP A 99 0.20 19.41 2.70
CA TRP A 99 -0.19 20.63 3.40
C TRP A 99 -0.65 21.75 2.47
N ARG A 100 -0.21 21.76 1.20
CA ARG A 100 -0.49 22.88 0.27
C ARG A 100 -1.97 23.04 -0.04
N ASP A 101 -2.69 21.93 -0.17
CA ASP A 101 -4.12 21.93 -0.49
C ASP A 101 -5.01 21.56 0.71
N ALA A 102 -4.45 21.51 1.92
CA ALA A 102 -5.22 21.18 3.11
C ALA A 102 -5.83 22.46 3.69
N ALA A 103 -7.16 22.56 3.69
CA ALA A 103 -7.88 23.73 4.20
C ALA A 103 -8.06 23.71 5.73
N SER A 104 -7.76 22.58 6.38
CA SER A 104 -7.96 22.40 7.83
C SER A 104 -7.06 21.32 8.42
N ASP A 105 -6.90 21.35 9.74
CA ASP A 105 -6.22 20.32 10.53
C ASP A 105 -6.81 18.93 10.29
N SER A 106 -8.14 18.83 10.24
CA SER A 106 -8.84 17.57 9.99
C SER A 106 -8.44 16.96 8.64
N GLU A 107 -8.33 17.81 7.62
CA GLU A 107 -7.99 17.40 6.26
C GLU A 107 -6.55 16.91 6.17
N ILE A 108 -5.56 17.66 6.68
CA ILE A 108 -4.16 17.21 6.66
C ILE A 108 -3.99 15.92 7.46
N MET A 109 -4.62 15.80 8.63
CA MET A 109 -4.56 14.57 9.42
C MET A 109 -5.19 13.38 8.68
N ALA A 110 -6.31 13.59 7.97
CA ALA A 110 -6.92 12.53 7.16
C ALA A 110 -5.98 12.08 6.03
N ARG A 111 -5.40 13.03 5.28
CA ARG A 111 -4.43 12.76 4.20
C ARG A 111 -3.22 11.98 4.72
N LEU A 112 -2.60 12.42 5.82
CA LEU A 112 -1.44 11.74 6.40
C LEU A 112 -1.77 10.32 6.90
N ARG A 113 -2.98 10.09 7.42
CA ARG A 113 -3.42 8.72 7.79
C ARG A 113 -3.58 7.82 6.57
N VAL A 114 -4.06 8.35 5.44
CA VAL A 114 -4.14 7.60 4.17
C VAL A 114 -2.74 7.26 3.66
N ALA A 115 -1.85 8.26 3.63
CA ALA A 115 -0.48 8.09 3.17
C ALA A 115 0.28 7.05 4.02
N LYS A 116 0.13 7.11 5.36
CA LYS A 116 0.72 6.12 6.28
C LYS A 116 0.24 4.70 5.99
N ARG A 117 -1.04 4.52 5.65
CA ARG A 117 -1.60 3.21 5.30
C ARG A 117 -0.97 2.69 4.00
N LYS A 118 -0.82 3.54 2.98
CA LYS A 118 -0.17 3.20 1.72
C LYS A 118 1.30 2.83 1.95
N ALA A 119 2.05 3.63 2.71
CA ALA A 119 3.45 3.38 3.05
C ALA A 119 3.62 2.04 3.77
N ALA A 120 2.80 1.79 4.79
CA ALA A 120 2.83 0.53 5.54
C ALA A 120 2.55 -0.68 4.66
N LEU A 121 1.53 -0.61 3.79
CA LEU A 121 1.19 -1.69 2.88
C LEU A 121 2.31 -1.94 1.86
N LEU A 122 2.80 -0.87 1.22
CA LEU A 122 3.85 -0.93 0.22
C LEU A 122 5.13 -1.54 0.81
N CYS A 123 5.65 -0.97 1.91
CA CYS A 123 6.85 -1.47 2.56
C CYS A 123 6.68 -2.91 3.05
N GLY A 124 5.52 -3.26 3.60
CA GLY A 124 5.24 -4.61 4.09
C GLY A 124 5.18 -5.65 2.96
N LEU A 125 4.59 -5.31 1.81
CA LEU A 125 4.60 -6.18 0.64
C LEU A 125 6.03 -6.33 0.08
N ALA A 126 6.75 -5.22 -0.05
CA ALA A 126 8.13 -5.22 -0.56
C ALA A 126 9.08 -6.08 0.31
N ASP A 127 8.96 -6.00 1.64
CA ASP A 127 9.73 -6.83 2.58
C ASP A 127 9.36 -8.31 2.49
N LEU A 128 8.06 -8.63 2.62
CA LEU A 128 7.60 -10.02 2.69
C LEU A 128 7.85 -10.78 1.38
N GLY A 129 7.78 -10.10 0.23
CA GLY A 129 8.13 -10.69 -1.06
C GLY A 129 9.60 -10.61 -1.42
N ARG A 130 10.45 -10.04 -0.53
CA ARG A 130 11.90 -9.90 -0.70
C ARG A 130 12.31 -9.06 -1.93
N TRP A 131 11.49 -8.08 -2.29
CA TRP A 131 11.90 -7.05 -3.26
C TRP A 131 12.81 -6.02 -2.63
N TRP A 132 12.60 -5.75 -1.34
CA TRP A 132 13.50 -4.94 -0.52
C TRP A 132 14.03 -5.77 0.65
N ASN A 133 15.26 -5.48 1.06
CA ASN A 133 15.82 -5.98 2.29
C ASN A 133 15.35 -5.13 3.50
N ALA A 134 15.61 -5.62 4.71
CA ALA A 134 15.14 -4.96 5.93
C ALA A 134 15.75 -3.56 6.15
N GLU A 135 16.99 -3.33 5.71
CA GLU A 135 17.65 -2.03 5.79
C GLU A 135 16.97 -1.03 4.85
N GLU A 136 16.68 -1.42 3.61
CA GLU A 136 15.94 -0.61 2.64
C GLU A 136 14.55 -0.26 3.16
N VAL A 137 13.82 -1.23 3.69
CA VAL A 137 12.49 -1.01 4.27
C VAL A 137 12.56 0.00 5.42
N THR A 138 13.54 -0.13 6.31
CA THR A 138 13.72 0.79 7.43
C THR A 138 14.05 2.19 6.95
N ARG A 139 14.96 2.33 5.99
CA ARG A 139 15.30 3.61 5.35
C ARG A 139 14.06 4.28 4.75
N HIS A 140 13.27 3.53 3.98
CA HIS A 140 12.04 4.03 3.39
C HIS A 140 11.02 4.46 4.46
N LEU A 141 10.84 3.67 5.52
CA LEU A 141 9.97 4.08 6.64
C LEU A 141 10.44 5.39 7.30
N THR A 142 11.75 5.61 7.43
CA THR A 142 12.32 6.86 7.92
C THR A 142 12.09 8.03 6.96
N GLU A 143 12.29 7.82 5.66
CA GLU A 143 12.02 8.83 4.63
C GLU A 143 10.54 9.28 4.65
N PHE A 144 9.61 8.32 4.69
CA PHE A 144 8.18 8.61 4.82
C PHE A 144 7.86 9.38 6.11
N ALA A 145 8.46 8.99 7.24
CA ALA A 145 8.25 9.69 8.51
C ALA A 145 8.73 11.16 8.43
N GLY A 146 9.86 11.41 7.76
CA GLY A 146 10.37 12.76 7.49
C GLY A 146 9.39 13.59 6.65
N ALA A 147 8.85 13.03 5.57
CA ALA A 147 7.87 13.70 4.73
C ALA A 147 6.57 14.03 5.47
N ALA A 148 6.04 13.08 6.26
CA ALA A 148 4.84 13.31 7.06
C ALA A 148 5.05 14.38 8.14
N LEU A 149 6.23 14.39 8.78
CA LEU A 149 6.61 15.42 9.75
C LEU A 149 6.71 16.80 9.08
N ALA A 150 7.39 16.90 7.93
CA ALA A 150 7.52 18.14 7.19
C ALA A 150 6.15 18.72 6.80
N ALA A 151 5.23 17.87 6.31
CA ALA A 151 3.88 18.30 5.95
C ALA A 151 3.09 18.81 7.17
N ALA A 152 3.16 18.11 8.31
CA ALA A 152 2.50 18.55 9.53
C ALA A 152 3.06 19.89 10.03
N VAL A 153 4.38 20.07 10.04
CA VAL A 153 5.02 21.32 10.46
C VAL A 153 4.67 22.47 9.52
N ASN A 154 4.75 22.27 8.20
CA ASN A 154 4.41 23.30 7.22
C ASN A 154 2.95 23.73 7.33
N HIS A 155 2.02 22.79 7.54
CA HIS A 155 0.61 23.10 7.78
C HIS A 155 0.44 24.00 9.02
N LEU A 156 1.04 23.62 10.16
CA LEU A 156 0.94 24.39 11.39
C LEU A 156 1.58 25.79 11.27
N LEU A 157 2.71 25.90 10.56
CA LEU A 157 3.36 27.19 10.30
C LEU A 157 2.53 28.10 9.39
N LEU A 158 1.82 27.52 8.41
CA LEU A 158 0.91 28.27 7.54
C LEU A 158 -0.32 28.78 8.30
N GLN A 159 -0.86 27.99 9.23
CA GLN A 159 -2.01 28.40 10.05
C GLN A 159 -1.68 29.51 11.07
N LEU A 160 -0.40 29.72 11.38
CA LEU A 160 0.06 30.74 12.32
C LEU A 160 0.24 32.14 11.70
N HIS A 161 0.21 32.25 10.37
CA HIS A 161 0.36 33.51 9.62
C HIS A 161 -0.92 33.86 8.88
#